data_AF-A0A941ZYK7-F1
#
_entry.id   AF-A0A941ZYK7-F1
#
_cell.length_a   1.000
_cell.length_b   1.000
_cell.length_c   1.000
_cell.angle_alpha   90.00
_cell.angle_beta   90.00
_cell.angle_gamma   90.00
#
_symmetry.space_group_name_H-M   'P 1'
#
loop_
_entity.id
_entity.type
_entity.pdbx_description
1 polymer ?
#
loop_
_entity_poly.entity_id
_entity_poly.type
_entity_poly.pdbx_seq_one_letter_code
_entity_poly.pdbx_strand_id
1 'polypeptide(L)'
;MADAPGSLDWDHVHAQERASIREPDGHHHGPERPLTGLAFSGGGIRSATFNLGITQALAELRLLRQFDYLSCVSGGGYIGGWLSAFIHLKCNGRVEDAEPQLHAGGTENSAIRFLRSYSNYLTPQASFFSADTLTAVATYLRNLYLNLTLLLLALGGLLLVPRLLVWFARWITGWEGAHAAAGARLLPLFGGGVLCIFVAMVFIGLNLGSRGAFKSRPFYTRQTGVLTLVVLPALLSAWLIAYGFYAGAERLDRISLGGWVLWGMLIYVPPWLVGWALGRFLGRRNRDQPQFTSGRVIEMACYALLAGALGGLLLAAFAEVAEWIRQVGKGYSGSWIASALATALLLKFYSLTVVG
;
A
#
# COMPACT_ATOMS: atom_id res chain seq x y z
N MET A 1 13.46 57.05 0.81
CA MET A 1 13.24 55.97 -0.17
C MET A 1 13.83 54.73 0.47
N ALA A 2 12.98 53.81 0.93
CA ALA A 2 13.42 52.63 1.69
C ALA A 2 14.09 51.63 0.74
N ASP A 3 15.28 51.16 1.09
CA ASP A 3 16.03 50.17 0.32
C ASP A 3 15.19 48.90 0.15
N ALA A 4 15.05 48.47 -1.11
CA ALA A 4 14.42 47.21 -1.46
C ALA A 4 15.28 46.06 -0.92
N PRO A 5 14.70 44.98 -0.35
CA PRO A 5 15.47 43.83 0.08
C PRO A 5 16.13 43.20 -1.14
N GLY A 6 17.46 43.36 -1.25
CA GLY A 6 18.25 42.77 -2.31
C GLY A 6 17.96 41.28 -2.41
N SER A 7 17.79 40.79 -3.64
CA SER A 7 17.76 39.35 -3.92
C SER A 7 18.92 38.69 -3.19
N LEU A 8 18.64 37.62 -2.42
CA LEU A 8 19.65 36.81 -1.73
C LEU A 8 20.56 36.14 -2.77
N ASP A 9 21.55 36.88 -3.24
CA ASP A 9 22.66 36.37 -4.04
C ASP A 9 23.48 35.43 -3.15
N TRP A 10 23.60 34.17 -3.55
CA TRP A 10 24.29 33.15 -2.77
C TRP A 10 25.75 33.52 -2.53
N ASP A 11 26.39 34.21 -3.47
CA ASP A 11 27.77 34.67 -3.33
C ASP A 11 27.89 35.73 -2.23
N HIS A 12 26.92 36.64 -2.16
CA HIS A 12 26.82 37.64 -1.10
C HIS A 12 26.57 37.00 0.27
N VAL A 13 25.63 36.05 0.36
CA VAL A 13 25.32 35.33 1.62
C VAL A 13 26.53 34.51 2.10
N HIS A 14 27.20 33.78 1.21
CA HIS A 14 28.41 33.03 1.55
C HIS A 14 29.59 33.93 1.92
N ALA A 15 29.69 35.13 1.35
CA ALA A 15 30.70 36.11 1.73
C ALA A 15 30.41 36.67 3.14
N GLN A 16 29.15 37.01 3.44
CA GLN A 16 28.73 37.46 4.77
C GLN A 16 28.94 36.38 5.84
N GLU A 17 28.56 35.14 5.55
CA GLU A 17 28.73 34.00 6.46
C GLU A 17 30.21 33.79 6.80
N ARG A 18 31.08 33.72 5.77
CA ARG A 18 32.53 33.57 5.96
C ARG A 18 33.16 34.75 6.71
N ALA A 19 32.63 35.96 6.54
CA ALA A 19 33.05 37.11 7.32
C ALA A 19 32.66 36.97 8.80
N SER A 20 31.43 36.52 9.09
CA SER A 20 30.93 36.38 10.46
C SER A 20 31.65 35.29 11.28
N ILE A 21 32.13 34.24 10.62
CA ILE A 21 32.85 33.13 11.28
C ILE A 21 34.29 33.51 11.63
N ARG A 22 34.83 34.53 10.96
CA ARG A 22 36.20 35.00 11.15
C ARG A 22 36.33 36.07 12.24
N GLU A 23 35.22 36.50 12.85
CA GLU A 23 35.23 37.38 14.01
C GLU A 23 34.58 36.68 15.20
N PRO A 24 35.40 36.22 16.16
CA PRO A 24 35.29 36.86 17.49
C PRO A 24 36.60 37.07 18.29
N ASP A 25 37.78 36.59 17.86
CA ASP A 25 38.92 36.43 18.81
C ASP A 25 40.22 37.17 18.41
N GLY A 26 40.25 37.92 17.32
CA GLY A 26 41.38 38.81 16.96
C GLY A 26 42.71 38.12 16.64
N HIS A 27 42.79 36.79 16.61
CA HIS A 27 43.99 36.07 16.18
C HIS A 27 43.98 35.81 14.67
N HIS A 28 44.64 36.74 13.96
CA HIS A 28 44.83 36.75 12.52
C HIS A 28 45.75 35.62 12.03
N HIS A 29 45.17 34.48 11.65
CA HIS A 29 45.78 33.59 10.65
C HIS A 29 45.26 33.94 9.24
N GLY A 30 45.23 35.23 8.90
CA GLY A 30 44.95 35.73 7.55
C GLY A 30 43.59 35.36 6.93
N PRO A 31 43.20 36.05 5.84
CA PRO A 31 41.99 35.74 5.09
C PRO A 31 42.05 34.40 4.31
N GLU A 32 43.17 33.68 4.34
CA GLU A 32 43.41 32.47 3.55
C GLU A 32 43.45 31.16 4.35
N ARG A 33 43.27 31.18 5.69
CA ARG A 33 43.21 29.91 6.44
C ARG A 33 42.02 29.06 5.97
N PRO A 34 42.22 27.74 5.73
CA PRO A 34 41.13 26.84 5.42
C PRO A 34 40.18 26.74 6.63
N LEU A 35 38.87 26.82 6.38
CA LEU A 35 37.85 26.66 7.41
C LEU A 35 37.73 25.18 7.79
N THR A 36 37.65 24.91 9.08
CA THR A 36 37.56 23.53 9.60
C THR A 36 36.19 23.30 10.23
N GLY A 37 35.54 22.19 9.87
CA GLY A 37 34.24 21.80 10.43
C GLY A 37 34.35 20.59 11.35
N LEU A 38 33.60 20.63 12.46
CA LEU A 38 33.33 19.49 13.33
C LEU A 38 31.93 18.96 13.03
N ALA A 39 31.78 17.64 12.90
CA ALA A 39 30.49 17.00 12.61
C ALA A 39 30.11 15.98 13.69
N PHE A 40 28.97 16.19 14.35
CA PHE A 40 28.37 15.22 15.28
C PHE A 40 27.28 14.40 14.61
N SER A 41 27.56 13.11 14.47
CA SER A 41 26.65 12.13 13.88
C SER A 41 25.44 11.82 14.77
N GLY A 42 24.40 11.24 14.16
CA GLY A 42 23.18 10.78 14.84
C GLY A 42 23.39 9.49 15.64
N GLY A 43 22.29 8.94 16.18
CA GLY A 43 22.34 7.71 17.00
C GLY A 43 21.73 7.87 18.41
N GLY A 44 20.93 8.91 18.62
CA GLY A 44 20.27 9.18 19.90
C GLY A 44 21.24 9.54 21.02
N ILE A 45 20.83 9.30 22.27
CA ILE A 45 21.57 9.76 23.45
C ILE A 45 22.96 9.12 23.59
N ARG A 46 23.16 7.88 23.13
CA ARG A 46 24.48 7.21 23.17
C ARG A 46 25.50 7.93 22.30
N SER A 47 25.08 8.36 21.10
CA SER A 47 25.93 9.16 20.21
C SER A 47 26.25 10.52 20.83
N ALA A 48 25.28 11.16 21.49
CA ALA A 48 25.51 12.40 22.22
C ALA A 48 26.58 12.26 23.32
N THR A 49 26.55 11.17 24.09
CA THR A 49 27.55 10.89 25.14
C THR A 49 28.95 10.59 24.55
N PHE A 50 29.02 9.87 23.43
CA PHE A 50 30.30 9.63 22.75
C PHE A 50 30.90 10.92 22.20
N ASN A 51 30.09 11.74 21.53
CA ASN A 51 30.50 13.04 21.01
C ASN A 51 30.91 14.02 22.13
N LEU A 52 30.26 13.95 23.30
CA LEU A 52 30.71 14.67 24.50
C LEU A 52 32.15 14.28 24.87
N GLY A 53 32.45 12.97 24.93
CA GLY A 53 33.82 12.51 25.20
C GLY A 53 34.85 13.00 24.19
N ILE A 54 34.50 12.99 22.89
CA ILE A 54 35.34 13.59 21.84
C ILE A 54 35.54 15.09 22.08
N THR A 55 34.47 15.81 22.42
CA THR A 55 34.53 17.25 22.69
C THR A 55 35.43 17.56 23.87
N GLN A 56 35.36 16.77 24.94
CA GLN A 56 36.23 16.90 26.12
C GLN A 56 37.70 16.65 25.75
N ALA A 57 38.00 15.61 24.98
CA ALA A 57 39.36 15.34 24.52
C ALA A 57 39.91 16.46 23.61
N LEU A 58 39.09 17.00 22.71
CA LEU A 58 39.46 18.16 21.87
C LEU A 58 39.71 19.41 22.71
N ALA A 59 38.91 19.64 23.75
CA ALA A 59 39.08 20.75 24.68
C ALA A 59 40.37 20.63 25.51
N GLU A 60 40.68 19.44 26.03
CA GLU A 60 41.91 19.16 26.77
C GLU A 60 43.16 19.40 25.91
N LEU A 61 43.10 19.04 24.63
CA LEU A 61 44.16 19.29 23.65
C LEU A 61 44.17 20.71 23.07
N ARG A 62 43.24 21.59 23.48
CA ARG A 62 43.08 22.95 22.95
C ARG A 62 42.86 23.00 21.44
N LEU A 63 42.23 21.96 20.90
CA LEU A 63 41.89 21.82 19.48
C LEU A 63 40.45 22.24 19.20
N LEU A 64 39.59 22.34 20.21
CA LEU A 64 38.18 22.68 20.02
C LEU A 64 38.02 24.07 19.40
N ARG A 65 38.85 25.04 19.81
CA ARG A 65 38.91 26.39 19.24
C ARG A 65 39.30 26.47 17.75
N GLN A 66 39.82 25.39 17.18
CA GLN A 66 40.25 25.38 15.77
C GLN A 66 39.12 25.09 14.79
N PHE A 67 37.95 24.68 15.28
CA PHE A 67 36.79 24.40 14.45
C PHE A 67 35.92 25.65 14.28
N ASP A 68 35.68 26.01 13.03
CA ASP A 68 34.91 27.18 12.62
C ASP A 68 33.42 26.86 12.42
N TYR A 69 33.10 25.59 12.14
CA TYR A 69 31.74 25.12 11.91
C TYR A 69 31.40 23.91 12.74
N LEU A 70 30.15 23.84 13.20
CA LEU A 70 29.59 22.65 13.84
C LEU A 70 28.37 22.15 13.05
N SER A 71 28.47 20.96 12.47
CA SER A 71 27.37 20.27 11.79
C SER A 71 26.84 19.14 12.68
N CYS A 72 25.52 19.02 12.80
CA CYS A 72 24.90 18.08 13.73
C CYS A 72 23.66 17.43 13.12
N VAL A 73 23.44 16.15 13.43
CA VAL A 73 22.20 15.44 13.06
C VAL A 73 21.67 14.61 14.23
N SER A 74 20.36 14.62 14.45
CA SER A 74 19.67 13.81 15.48
C SER A 74 20.33 13.93 16.87
N GLY A 75 20.83 12.84 17.46
CA GLY A 75 21.55 12.84 18.75
C GLY A 75 22.77 13.77 18.78
N GLY A 76 23.44 14.01 17.65
CA GLY A 76 24.49 15.02 17.52
C GLY A 76 23.97 16.45 17.75
N GLY A 77 22.74 16.73 17.35
CA GLY A 77 22.09 18.03 17.60
C GLY A 77 21.81 18.30 19.08
N TYR A 78 21.57 17.24 19.87
CA TYR A 78 21.40 17.38 21.31
C TYR A 78 22.69 17.86 21.98
N ILE A 79 23.82 17.20 21.71
CA ILE A 79 25.11 17.61 22.27
C ILE A 79 25.62 18.92 21.65
N GLY A 80 25.40 19.14 20.36
CA GLY A 80 25.78 20.38 19.68
C GLY A 80 25.04 21.59 20.25
N GLY A 81 23.72 21.48 20.42
CA GLY A 81 22.92 22.54 21.05
C GLY A 81 23.31 22.79 22.50
N TRP A 82 23.59 21.73 23.27
CA TRP A 82 24.13 21.87 24.63
C TRP A 82 25.47 22.60 24.63
N LEU A 83 26.41 22.25 23.74
CA LEU A 83 27.73 22.86 23.66
C LEU A 83 27.63 24.35 23.30
N SER A 84 26.81 24.69 22.30
CA SER A 84 26.55 26.08 21.92
C SER A 84 25.92 26.89 23.07
N ALA A 85 24.94 26.32 23.76
CA ALA A 85 24.31 26.97 24.92
C ALA A 85 25.30 27.12 26.09
N PHE A 86 26.16 26.12 26.33
CA PHE A 86 27.18 26.16 27.36
C PHE A 86 28.20 27.28 27.09
N ILE A 87 28.73 27.35 25.87
CA ILE A 87 29.66 28.41 25.45
C ILE A 87 29.02 29.79 25.62
N HIS A 88 27.79 29.97 25.15
CA HIS A 88 27.09 31.26 25.23
C HIS A 88 26.76 31.67 26.67
N LEU A 89 26.22 30.75 27.49
CA LEU A 89 25.69 31.08 28.82
C LEU A 89 26.75 31.06 29.93
N LYS A 90 27.84 30.30 29.77
CA LYS A 90 28.84 30.05 30.82
C LYS A 90 30.26 30.49 30.45
N CYS A 91 30.52 30.78 29.17
CA CYS A 91 31.87 31.04 28.67
C CYS A 91 31.92 32.32 27.81
N ASN A 92 31.04 33.29 28.07
CA ASN A 92 30.98 34.58 27.36
C ASN A 92 30.89 34.46 25.82
N GLY A 93 30.39 33.35 25.29
CA GLY A 93 30.35 33.10 23.86
C GLY A 93 31.69 32.68 23.24
N ARG A 94 32.75 32.46 24.03
CA ARG A 94 34.09 32.11 23.54
C ARG A 94 34.44 30.66 23.85
N VAL A 95 35.04 29.99 22.87
CA VAL A 95 35.42 28.56 22.99
C VAL A 95 36.61 28.39 23.93
N GLU A 96 37.54 29.35 23.94
CA GLU A 96 38.71 29.39 24.82
C GLU A 96 38.33 29.41 26.30
N ASP A 97 37.22 30.10 26.62
CA ASP A 97 36.66 30.17 27.98
C ASP A 97 35.94 28.85 28.35
N ALA A 98 35.55 28.04 27.36
CA ALA A 98 34.87 26.76 27.52
C ALA A 98 35.83 25.57 27.64
N GLU A 99 36.94 25.56 26.88
CA GLU A 99 37.95 24.49 26.90
C GLU A 99 38.39 24.05 28.32
N PRO A 100 38.77 24.96 29.25
CA PRO A 100 39.19 24.55 30.59
C PRO A 100 38.04 24.01 31.46
N GLN A 101 36.79 24.30 31.11
CA GLN A 101 35.61 23.85 31.85
C GLN A 101 35.06 22.50 31.36
N LEU A 102 35.55 22.01 30.21
CA LEU A 102 35.15 20.77 29.55
C LEU A 102 36.12 19.60 29.85
N HIS A 103 36.76 19.60 31.02
CA HIS A 103 37.71 18.54 31.40
C HIS A 103 37.00 17.27 31.91
N ALA A 104 37.65 16.12 31.75
CA ALA A 104 37.21 14.85 32.34
C ALA A 104 37.90 14.62 33.70
N GLY A 105 37.10 14.39 34.77
CA GLY A 105 37.60 14.08 36.11
C GLY A 105 37.64 15.29 37.07
N GLY A 106 37.81 15.06 38.37
CA GLY A 106 37.80 16.12 39.39
C GLY A 106 36.40 16.66 39.74
N THR A 107 36.29 17.94 40.10
CA THR A 107 35.00 18.62 40.35
C THR A 107 34.30 18.92 39.03
N GLU A 108 33.66 17.89 38.49
CA GLU A 108 32.97 17.96 37.21
C GLU A 108 31.87 19.02 37.18
N ASN A 109 31.84 19.78 36.09
CA ASN A 109 30.84 20.80 35.80
C ASN A 109 29.42 20.20 35.89
N SER A 110 28.53 20.89 36.61
CA SER A 110 27.14 20.44 36.80
C SER A 110 26.40 20.23 35.48
N ALA A 111 26.76 20.98 34.43
CA ALA A 111 26.20 20.81 33.09
C ALA A 111 26.59 19.47 32.44
N ILE A 112 27.82 19.01 32.64
CA ILE A 112 28.32 17.71 32.14
C ILE A 112 27.71 16.57 32.97
N ARG A 113 27.61 16.76 34.29
CA ARG A 113 26.96 15.80 35.21
C ARG A 113 25.50 15.59 34.88
N PHE A 114 24.79 16.64 34.48
CA PHE A 114 23.41 16.55 33.99
C PHE A 114 23.34 15.66 32.74
N LEU A 115 24.14 15.94 31.70
CA LEU A 115 24.15 15.12 30.49
C LEU A 115 24.44 13.63 30.77
N ARG A 116 25.38 13.34 31.66
CA ARG A 116 25.71 11.96 32.04
C ARG A 116 24.55 11.29 32.80
N SER A 117 23.93 12.00 33.74
CA SER A 117 22.77 11.49 34.51
C SER A 117 21.56 11.16 33.64
N TYR A 118 21.35 11.92 32.56
CA TYR A 118 20.23 11.74 31.62
C TYR A 118 20.63 10.96 30.35
N SER A 119 21.84 10.36 30.32
CA SER A 119 22.29 9.53 29.18
C SER A 119 21.65 8.13 29.13
N ASN A 120 21.08 7.67 30.24
CA ASN A 120 20.30 6.42 30.32
C ASN A 120 18.82 6.69 30.00
N TYR A 121 18.50 6.85 28.71
CA TYR A 121 17.15 7.20 28.27
C TYR A 121 16.11 6.05 28.34
N LEU A 122 16.50 4.84 28.77
CA LEU A 122 15.54 3.72 28.86
C LEU A 122 15.47 3.02 30.22
N THR A 123 16.35 3.29 31.19
CA THR A 123 16.30 2.68 32.53
C THR A 123 17.20 3.41 33.53
N PRO A 124 16.71 4.43 34.26
CA PRO A 124 17.53 5.15 35.24
C PRO A 124 17.64 4.43 36.60
N GLN A 125 16.67 3.59 36.97
CA GLN A 125 16.76 2.65 38.10
C GLN A 125 15.86 1.45 37.85
N ALA A 126 16.43 0.25 37.74
CA ALA A 126 15.65 -0.99 37.76
C ALA A 126 15.22 -1.30 39.20
N SER A 127 14.22 -0.58 39.70
CA SER A 127 13.41 -1.07 40.81
C SER A 127 12.17 -1.70 40.20
N PHE A 128 12.04 -3.02 40.29
CA PHE A 128 10.92 -3.81 39.76
C PHE A 128 9.54 -3.32 40.26
N PHE A 129 9.50 -2.44 41.27
CA PHE A 129 8.29 -1.88 41.88
C PHE A 129 8.26 -0.33 41.89
N SER A 130 8.96 0.36 41.00
CA SER A 130 8.76 1.82 40.87
C SER A 130 7.43 2.12 40.17
N ALA A 131 6.74 3.18 40.62
CA ALA A 131 5.49 3.64 40.01
C ALA A 131 5.63 3.92 38.51
N ASP A 132 6.82 4.36 38.07
CA ASP A 132 7.13 4.62 36.67
C ASP A 132 7.21 3.33 35.84
N THR A 133 7.78 2.25 36.40
CA THR A 133 7.83 0.94 35.74
C THR A 133 6.45 0.34 35.61
N LEU A 134 5.62 0.46 36.67
CA LEU A 134 4.24 -0.01 36.65
C LEU A 134 3.40 0.77 35.63
N THR A 135 3.62 2.08 35.52
CA THR A 135 2.95 2.93 34.52
C THR A 135 3.38 2.58 33.09
N ALA A 136 4.66 2.30 32.87
CA ALA A 136 5.17 1.87 31.57
C ALA A 136 4.59 0.50 31.16
N VAL A 137 4.58 -0.47 32.08
CA VAL A 137 3.99 -1.79 31.85
C VAL A 137 2.48 -1.69 31.62
N ALA A 138 1.76 -0.90 32.41
CA ALA A 138 0.32 -0.69 32.23
C ALA A 138 0.01 -0.03 30.88
N THR A 139 0.81 0.95 30.45
CA THR A 139 0.67 1.61 29.14
C THR A 139 0.94 0.62 28.00
N TYR A 140 1.99 -0.20 28.12
CA TYR A 140 2.30 -1.25 27.17
C TYR A 140 1.17 -2.29 27.07
N LEU A 141 0.70 -2.81 28.20
CA LEU A 141 -0.37 -3.80 28.24
C LEU A 141 -1.69 -3.25 27.70
N ARG A 142 -2.03 -1.99 28.02
CA ARG A 142 -3.20 -1.30 27.45
C ARG A 142 -3.11 -1.24 25.93
N ASN A 143 -1.96 -0.81 25.40
CA ASN A 143 -1.77 -0.71 23.95
C ASN A 143 -1.75 -2.08 23.26
N LEU A 144 -1.11 -3.07 23.89
CA LEU A 144 -1.11 -4.45 23.41
C LEU A 144 -2.53 -5.02 23.36
N TYR A 145 -3.31 -4.83 24.42
CA TYR A 145 -4.69 -5.30 24.49
C TYR A 145 -5.58 -4.62 23.44
N LEU A 146 -5.48 -3.29 23.28
CA LEU A 146 -6.23 -2.56 22.27
C LEU A 146 -5.88 -3.03 20.85
N ASN A 147 -4.59 -3.15 20.54
CA ASN A 147 -4.13 -3.59 19.23
C ASN A 147 -4.51 -5.05 18.95
N LEU A 148 -4.35 -5.93 19.94
CA LEU A 148 -4.71 -7.34 19.79
C LEU A 148 -6.24 -7.51 19.62
N THR A 149 -7.05 -6.76 20.37
CA THR A 149 -8.50 -6.77 20.22
C THR A 149 -8.92 -6.29 18.83
N LEU A 150 -8.34 -5.19 18.35
CA LEU A 150 -8.59 -4.69 16.99
C LEU A 150 -8.19 -5.71 15.93
N LEU A 151 -7.02 -6.34 16.08
CA LEU A 151 -6.54 -7.37 15.15
C LEU A 151 -7.46 -8.59 15.14
N LEU A 152 -7.87 -9.08 16.31
CA LEU A 152 -8.78 -10.22 16.43
C LEU A 152 -10.16 -9.91 15.87
N LEU A 153 -10.69 -8.71 16.09
CA LEU A 153 -11.97 -8.27 15.49
C LEU A 153 -11.86 -8.14 13.97
N ALA A 154 -10.76 -7.61 13.46
CA ALA A 154 -10.52 -7.48 12.03
C ALA A 154 -10.40 -8.86 11.35
N LEU A 155 -9.60 -9.76 11.93
CA LEU A 155 -9.46 -11.15 11.46
C LEU A 155 -10.78 -11.91 11.57
N GLY A 156 -11.50 -11.76 12.69
CA GLY A 156 -12.82 -12.33 12.89
C GLY A 156 -13.81 -11.86 11.83
N GLY A 157 -13.85 -10.55 11.57
CA GLY A 157 -14.65 -9.95 10.49
C GLY A 157 -14.29 -10.52 9.13
N LEU A 158 -13.00 -10.60 8.80
CA LEU A 158 -12.52 -11.16 7.54
C LEU A 158 -12.92 -12.64 7.37
N LEU A 159 -12.81 -13.44 8.42
CA LEU A 159 -13.20 -14.86 8.42
C LEU A 159 -14.73 -15.05 8.33
N LEU A 160 -15.52 -14.05 8.74
CA LEU A 160 -16.98 -14.06 8.59
C LEU A 160 -17.44 -13.69 7.18
N VAL A 161 -16.66 -12.94 6.40
CA VAL A 161 -17.06 -12.51 5.03
C VAL A 161 -17.51 -13.68 4.16
N PRO A 162 -16.74 -14.79 3.99
CA PRO A 162 -17.20 -15.87 3.13
C PRO A 162 -18.41 -16.61 3.69
N ARG A 163 -18.59 -16.66 5.03
CA ARG A 163 -19.80 -17.22 5.64
C ARG A 163 -21.03 -16.37 5.31
N LEU A 164 -20.90 -15.05 5.41
CA LEU A 164 -21.97 -14.11 5.05
C LEU A 164 -22.30 -14.19 3.56
N LEU A 165 -21.30 -14.34 2.70
CA LEU A 165 -21.49 -14.55 1.27
C LEU A 165 -22.26 -15.85 0.99
N VAL A 166 -21.83 -16.98 1.57
CA VAL A 166 -22.55 -18.27 1.42
C VAL A 166 -23.98 -18.16 1.97
N TRP A 167 -24.17 -17.53 3.13
CA TRP A 167 -25.49 -17.28 3.70
C TRP A 167 -26.37 -16.46 2.74
N PHE A 168 -25.83 -15.38 2.18
CA PHE A 168 -26.54 -14.55 1.21
C PHE A 168 -26.91 -15.33 -0.05
N ALA A 169 -26.00 -16.15 -0.59
CA ALA A 169 -26.27 -17.03 -1.73
C ALA A 169 -27.41 -18.03 -1.44
N ARG A 170 -27.43 -18.61 -0.24
CA ARG A 170 -28.49 -19.53 0.20
C ARG A 170 -29.83 -18.83 0.38
N TRP A 171 -29.81 -17.61 0.89
CA TRP A 171 -30.99 -16.78 1.06
C TRP A 171 -31.62 -16.40 -0.29
N ILE A 172 -30.85 -15.88 -1.25
CA ILE A 172 -31.37 -15.52 -2.58
C ILE A 172 -31.87 -16.72 -3.39
N THR A 173 -31.35 -17.92 -3.12
CA THR A 173 -31.74 -19.15 -3.82
C THR A 173 -32.87 -19.92 -3.16
N GLY A 174 -33.28 -19.52 -1.94
CA GLY A 174 -34.27 -20.26 -1.16
C GLY A 174 -33.82 -21.67 -0.78
N TRP A 175 -32.51 -21.93 -0.76
CA TRP A 175 -31.94 -23.24 -0.43
C TRP A 175 -32.05 -23.52 1.08
N GLU A 176 -32.06 -22.49 1.93
CA GLU A 176 -32.44 -22.56 3.35
C GLU A 176 -33.15 -21.28 3.81
N GLY A 177 -34.08 -21.39 4.77
CA GLY A 177 -34.81 -20.26 5.37
C GLY A 177 -36.32 -20.29 5.12
N ALA A 178 -37.03 -19.22 5.50
CA ALA A 178 -38.50 -19.10 5.46
C ALA A 178 -39.14 -19.24 4.06
N HIS A 179 -38.32 -19.31 3.00
CA HIS A 179 -38.73 -19.43 1.59
C HIS A 179 -38.21 -20.75 0.97
N ALA A 180 -38.05 -21.79 1.79
CA ALA A 180 -37.58 -23.11 1.36
C ALA A 180 -38.49 -23.66 0.25
N ALA A 181 -38.03 -23.54 -0.99
CA ALA A 181 -38.64 -24.20 -2.13
C ALA A 181 -38.09 -25.63 -2.23
N ALA A 182 -38.86 -26.55 -2.82
CA ALA A 182 -38.45 -27.94 -3.03
C ALA A 182 -37.14 -28.11 -3.85
N GLY A 183 -36.60 -27.02 -4.42
CA GLY A 183 -35.25 -26.97 -4.97
C GLY A 183 -34.76 -25.52 -5.12
N ALA A 184 -33.44 -25.33 -5.11
CA ALA A 184 -32.83 -24.02 -5.24
C ALA A 184 -33.27 -23.30 -6.53
N ARG A 185 -33.65 -22.02 -6.40
CA ARG A 185 -33.87 -21.13 -7.55
C ARG A 185 -32.49 -20.75 -8.09
N LEU A 186 -32.12 -21.32 -9.22
CA LEU A 186 -30.80 -21.12 -9.84
C LEU A 186 -30.72 -19.83 -10.69
N LEU A 187 -31.87 -19.29 -11.08
CA LEU A 187 -31.98 -18.09 -11.92
C LEU A 187 -31.27 -16.84 -11.34
N PRO A 188 -31.34 -16.52 -10.04
CA PRO A 188 -30.61 -15.38 -9.46
C PRO A 188 -29.09 -15.56 -9.55
N LEU A 189 -28.60 -16.80 -9.40
CA LEU A 189 -27.17 -17.11 -9.44
C LEU A 189 -26.63 -17.05 -10.87
N PHE A 190 -27.20 -17.85 -11.78
CA PHE A 190 -26.75 -17.87 -13.17
C PHE A 190 -27.11 -16.57 -13.90
N GLY A 191 -28.33 -16.05 -13.73
CA GLY A 191 -28.74 -14.79 -14.35
C GLY A 191 -27.94 -13.60 -13.84
N GLY A 192 -27.75 -13.49 -12.52
CA GLY A 192 -26.91 -12.45 -11.92
C GLY A 192 -25.45 -12.58 -12.34
N GLY A 193 -24.91 -13.80 -12.32
CA GLY A 193 -23.54 -14.07 -12.74
C GLY A 193 -23.28 -13.79 -14.22
N VAL A 194 -24.20 -14.18 -15.11
CA VAL A 194 -24.13 -13.88 -16.56
C VAL A 194 -24.24 -12.38 -16.80
N LEU A 195 -25.12 -11.67 -16.08
CA LEU A 195 -25.20 -10.21 -16.18
C LEU A 195 -23.89 -9.54 -15.74
N CYS A 196 -23.29 -9.98 -14.63
CA CYS A 196 -22.03 -9.43 -14.14
C CYS A 196 -20.86 -9.63 -15.12
N ILE A 197 -20.73 -10.82 -15.72
CA ILE A 197 -19.66 -11.05 -16.73
C ILE A 197 -19.97 -10.30 -18.03
N PHE A 198 -21.24 -10.19 -18.43
CA PHE A 198 -21.64 -9.39 -19.58
C PHE A 198 -21.21 -7.93 -19.42
N VAL A 199 -21.48 -7.32 -18.25
CA VAL A 199 -21.03 -5.97 -17.92
C VAL A 199 -19.51 -5.85 -18.01
N ALA A 200 -18.77 -6.77 -17.37
CA ALA A 200 -17.31 -6.76 -17.40
C ALA A 200 -16.75 -6.83 -18.83
N MET A 201 -17.29 -7.73 -19.66
CA MET A 201 -16.85 -7.93 -21.04
C MET A 201 -17.16 -6.74 -21.95
N VAL A 202 -18.33 -6.10 -21.78
CA VAL A 202 -18.67 -4.86 -22.51
C VAL A 202 -17.64 -3.78 -22.19
N PHE A 203 -17.29 -3.57 -20.92
CA PHE A 203 -16.30 -2.55 -20.53
C PHE A 203 -14.86 -2.92 -20.93
N ILE A 204 -14.50 -4.20 -20.97
CA ILE A 204 -13.24 -4.66 -21.57
C ILE A 204 -13.20 -4.28 -23.06
N GLY A 205 -14.26 -4.60 -23.81
CA GLY A 205 -14.38 -4.25 -25.23
C GLY A 205 -14.29 -2.74 -25.49
N LEU A 206 -14.96 -1.94 -24.66
CA LEU A 206 -14.87 -0.47 -24.71
C LEU A 206 -13.46 0.04 -24.43
N ASN A 207 -12.76 -0.54 -23.45
CA ASN A 207 -11.39 -0.17 -23.11
C ASN A 207 -10.39 -0.55 -24.22
N LEU A 208 -10.56 -1.71 -24.85
CA LEU A 208 -9.73 -2.15 -25.97
C LEU A 208 -9.96 -1.34 -27.25
N GLY A 209 -11.21 -0.90 -27.50
CA GLY A 209 -11.56 -0.10 -28.67
C GLY A 209 -11.14 1.38 -28.61
N SER A 210 -10.84 1.90 -27.40
CA SER A 210 -10.60 3.34 -27.16
C SER A 210 -9.11 3.73 -27.04
N ARG A 211 -8.20 2.98 -27.67
CA ARG A 211 -6.73 3.21 -27.58
C ARG A 211 -6.27 4.63 -27.96
N GLY A 212 -7.09 5.42 -28.67
CA GLY A 212 -6.77 6.79 -29.11
C GLY A 212 -7.15 7.94 -28.16
N ALA A 213 -7.82 7.69 -27.03
CA ALA A 213 -8.33 8.78 -26.16
C ALA A 213 -7.35 9.20 -25.04
N PHE A 214 -6.11 9.58 -25.38
CA PHE A 214 -5.15 10.07 -24.38
C PHE A 214 -5.46 11.46 -23.83
N LYS A 215 -6.23 12.30 -24.55
CA LYS A 215 -6.57 13.67 -24.10
C LYS A 215 -7.74 13.76 -23.12
N SER A 216 -8.64 12.77 -23.07
CA SER A 216 -9.78 12.75 -22.14
C SER A 216 -10.13 11.31 -21.76
N ARG A 217 -9.44 10.75 -20.76
CA ARG A 217 -9.72 9.40 -20.25
C ARG A 217 -11.07 9.36 -19.51
N PRO A 218 -12.13 8.74 -20.07
CA PRO A 218 -13.42 8.61 -19.40
C PRO A 218 -13.29 7.72 -18.16
N PHE A 219 -14.22 7.86 -17.19
CA PHE A 219 -14.13 7.20 -15.89
C PHE A 219 -13.90 5.67 -16.00
N TYR A 220 -14.55 5.01 -16.95
CA TYR A 220 -14.45 3.56 -17.18
C TYR A 220 -13.07 3.06 -17.66
N THR A 221 -12.22 3.97 -18.18
CA THR A 221 -10.82 3.67 -18.55
C THR A 221 -9.83 3.92 -17.42
N ARG A 222 -10.25 4.61 -16.35
CA ARG A 222 -9.39 4.89 -15.19
C ARG A 222 -9.31 3.67 -14.28
N GLN A 223 -8.28 3.59 -13.45
CA GLN A 223 -8.08 2.48 -12.50
C GLN A 223 -9.34 2.19 -11.67
N THR A 224 -9.98 3.22 -11.11
CA THR A 224 -11.23 3.06 -10.35
C THR A 224 -12.35 2.45 -11.20
N GLY A 225 -12.51 2.90 -12.45
CA GLY A 225 -13.53 2.36 -13.36
C GLY A 225 -13.23 0.92 -13.79
N VAL A 226 -11.97 0.58 -14.05
CA VAL A 226 -11.57 -0.81 -14.35
C VAL A 226 -11.84 -1.71 -13.14
N LEU A 227 -11.49 -1.25 -11.94
CA LEU A 227 -11.75 -2.02 -10.71
C LEU A 227 -13.25 -2.23 -10.48
N THR A 228 -14.10 -1.21 -10.68
CA THR A 228 -15.54 -1.29 -10.37
C THR A 228 -16.39 -1.89 -11.48
N LEU A 229 -16.01 -1.73 -12.75
CA LEU A 229 -16.82 -2.14 -13.90
C LEU A 229 -16.29 -3.40 -14.59
N VAL A 230 -15.04 -3.79 -14.33
CA VAL A 230 -14.44 -5.01 -14.90
C VAL A 230 -14.09 -6.02 -13.81
N VAL A 231 -13.22 -5.65 -12.86
CA VAL A 231 -12.69 -6.60 -11.86
C VAL A 231 -13.79 -7.05 -10.90
N LEU A 232 -14.49 -6.11 -10.26
CA LEU A 232 -15.53 -6.43 -9.28
C LEU A 232 -16.67 -7.26 -9.90
N PRO A 233 -17.23 -6.92 -11.08
CA PRO A 233 -18.27 -7.74 -11.71
C PRO A 233 -17.75 -9.10 -12.17
N ALA A 234 -16.51 -9.21 -12.65
CA ALA A 234 -15.92 -10.51 -13.00
C ALA A 234 -15.75 -11.42 -11.77
N LEU A 235 -15.31 -10.87 -10.63
CA LEU A 235 -15.20 -11.60 -9.36
C LEU A 235 -16.58 -12.05 -8.85
N LEU A 236 -17.56 -11.16 -8.86
CA LEU A 236 -18.94 -11.48 -8.46
C LEU A 236 -19.56 -12.52 -9.38
N SER A 237 -19.32 -12.43 -10.69
CA SER A 237 -19.77 -13.43 -11.66
C SER A 237 -19.18 -14.79 -11.36
N ALA A 238 -17.87 -14.87 -11.18
CA ALA A 238 -17.19 -16.12 -10.89
C ALA A 238 -17.73 -16.76 -9.61
N TRP A 239 -17.97 -15.96 -8.56
CA TRP A 239 -18.52 -16.48 -7.31
C TRP A 239 -19.97 -16.96 -7.46
N LEU A 240 -20.84 -16.18 -8.11
CA LEU A 240 -22.26 -16.53 -8.32
C LEU A 240 -22.41 -17.77 -9.21
N ILE A 241 -21.65 -17.85 -10.30
CA ILE A 241 -21.70 -18.99 -11.22
C ILE A 241 -21.11 -20.22 -10.54
N ALA A 242 -19.95 -20.13 -9.89
CA ALA A 242 -19.37 -21.26 -9.15
C ALA A 242 -20.34 -21.85 -8.13
N TYR A 243 -21.01 -20.98 -7.35
CA TYR A 243 -22.04 -21.42 -6.41
C TYR A 243 -23.29 -21.96 -7.11
N GLY A 244 -23.68 -21.40 -8.26
CA GLY A 244 -24.77 -21.88 -9.10
C GLY A 244 -24.55 -23.29 -9.64
N PHE A 245 -23.32 -23.60 -10.07
CA PHE A 245 -22.93 -24.94 -10.49
C PHE A 245 -23.02 -25.95 -9.35
N TYR A 246 -22.53 -25.58 -8.15
CA TYR A 246 -22.66 -26.43 -6.96
C TYR A 246 -24.13 -26.63 -6.54
N ALA A 247 -24.94 -25.57 -6.59
CA ALA A 247 -26.37 -25.61 -6.25
C ALA A 247 -27.22 -26.38 -7.27
N GLY A 248 -26.82 -26.35 -8.53
CA GLY A 248 -27.56 -26.88 -9.66
C GLY A 248 -27.02 -28.18 -10.23
N ALA A 249 -26.02 -28.80 -9.60
CA ALA A 249 -25.24 -29.91 -10.17
C ALA A 249 -26.12 -31.05 -10.72
N GLU A 250 -27.19 -31.43 -9.99
CA GLU A 250 -28.14 -32.48 -10.41
C GLU A 250 -28.95 -32.15 -11.69
N ARG A 251 -29.09 -30.86 -12.02
CA ARG A 251 -29.80 -30.41 -13.24
C ARG A 251 -28.83 -30.22 -14.42
N LEU A 252 -27.56 -29.96 -14.14
CA LEU A 252 -26.54 -29.64 -15.13
C LEU A 252 -26.03 -30.86 -15.88
N ASP A 253 -26.10 -32.05 -15.26
CA ASP A 253 -25.75 -33.34 -15.88
C ASP A 253 -26.65 -33.71 -17.08
N ARG A 254 -27.78 -33.00 -17.25
CA ARG A 254 -28.72 -33.19 -18.36
C ARG A 254 -28.35 -32.38 -19.61
N ILE A 255 -27.35 -31.50 -19.53
CA ILE A 255 -26.95 -30.63 -20.64
C ILE A 255 -25.97 -31.41 -21.53
N SER A 256 -26.34 -31.59 -22.81
CA SER A 256 -25.44 -32.21 -23.79
C SER A 256 -24.19 -31.36 -24.03
N LEU A 257 -23.10 -31.99 -24.46
CA LEU A 257 -21.85 -31.29 -24.78
C LEU A 257 -22.04 -30.18 -25.83
N GLY A 258 -22.94 -30.39 -26.81
CA GLY A 258 -23.33 -29.36 -27.77
C GLY A 258 -24.10 -28.19 -27.14
N GLY A 259 -24.91 -28.46 -26.10
CA GLY A 259 -25.57 -27.42 -25.31
C GLY A 259 -24.58 -26.54 -24.55
N TRP A 260 -23.53 -27.13 -23.97
CA TRP A 260 -22.46 -26.38 -23.31
C TRP A 260 -21.71 -25.44 -24.25
N VAL A 261 -21.38 -25.91 -25.44
CA VAL A 261 -20.77 -25.09 -26.50
C VAL A 261 -21.67 -23.92 -26.88
N LEU A 262 -22.97 -24.18 -27.08
CA LEU A 262 -23.95 -23.14 -27.42
C LEU A 262 -24.07 -22.09 -26.31
N TRP A 263 -24.18 -22.50 -25.05
CA TRP A 263 -24.22 -21.59 -23.91
C TRP A 263 -22.93 -20.77 -23.77
N GLY A 264 -21.78 -21.39 -23.97
CA GLY A 264 -20.48 -20.70 -23.99
C GLY A 264 -20.43 -19.61 -25.07
N MET A 265 -20.87 -19.91 -26.29
CA MET A 265 -20.98 -18.92 -27.36
C MET A 265 -21.96 -17.80 -27.03
N LEU A 266 -23.13 -18.14 -26.46
CA LEU A 266 -24.17 -17.16 -26.13
C LEU A 266 -23.77 -16.22 -25.00
N ILE A 267 -22.97 -16.69 -24.03
CA ILE A 267 -22.45 -15.85 -22.95
C ILE A 267 -21.28 -15.00 -23.45
N TYR A 268 -20.44 -15.55 -24.33
CA TYR A 268 -19.20 -14.90 -24.75
C TYR A 268 -19.38 -13.89 -25.87
N VAL A 269 -20.06 -14.27 -26.97
CA VAL A 269 -20.08 -13.50 -28.22
C VAL A 269 -20.90 -12.19 -28.13
N PRO A 270 -22.13 -12.18 -27.59
CA PRO A 270 -22.95 -10.97 -27.55
C PRO A 270 -22.31 -9.77 -26.80
N PRO A 271 -21.72 -9.92 -25.59
CA PRO A 271 -21.09 -8.78 -24.93
C PRO A 271 -19.89 -8.21 -25.69
N TRP A 272 -19.11 -9.04 -26.38
CA TRP A 272 -18.04 -8.57 -27.25
C TRP A 272 -18.57 -7.75 -28.44
N LEU A 273 -19.63 -8.24 -29.10
CA LEU A 273 -20.28 -7.52 -30.20
C LEU A 273 -20.84 -6.18 -29.73
N VAL A 274 -21.49 -6.16 -28.56
CA VAL A 274 -22.07 -4.94 -27.96
C VAL A 274 -20.97 -3.97 -27.55
N GLY A 275 -19.93 -4.42 -26.85
CA GLY A 275 -18.79 -3.59 -26.44
C GLY A 275 -18.05 -3.00 -27.63
N TRP A 276 -17.87 -3.78 -28.70
CA TRP A 276 -17.27 -3.32 -29.95
C TRP A 276 -18.16 -2.30 -30.68
N ALA A 277 -19.46 -2.58 -30.84
CA ALA A 277 -20.41 -1.68 -31.50
C ALA A 277 -20.53 -0.34 -30.76
N LEU A 278 -20.63 -0.38 -29.42
CA LEU A 278 -20.65 0.82 -28.57
C LEU A 278 -19.33 1.59 -28.64
N GLY A 279 -18.19 0.90 -28.61
CA GLY A 279 -16.87 1.52 -28.76
C GLY A 279 -16.72 2.24 -30.10
N ARG A 280 -17.22 1.64 -31.18
CA ARG A 280 -17.27 2.28 -32.49
C ARG A 280 -18.21 3.48 -32.51
N PHE A 281 -19.43 3.35 -31.98
CA PHE A 281 -20.40 4.45 -31.93
C PHE A 281 -19.89 5.65 -31.13
N LEU A 282 -19.33 5.42 -29.95
CA LEU A 282 -18.79 6.46 -29.07
C LEU A 282 -17.50 7.09 -29.62
N GLY A 283 -16.68 6.30 -30.31
CA GLY A 283 -15.41 6.77 -30.87
C GLY A 283 -15.50 7.36 -32.28
N ARG A 284 -16.67 7.36 -32.96
CA ARG A 284 -16.90 8.02 -34.26
C ARG A 284 -16.56 9.52 -34.27
N ARG A 285 -16.38 10.12 -33.10
CA ARG A 285 -15.97 11.52 -32.94
C ARG A 285 -14.45 11.73 -33.06
N ASN A 286 -13.66 10.66 -33.06
CA ASN A 286 -12.20 10.72 -33.13
C ASN A 286 -11.71 10.27 -34.52
N ARG A 287 -10.89 11.10 -35.16
CA ARG A 287 -10.47 10.96 -36.56
C ARG A 287 -9.47 9.81 -36.81
N ASP A 288 -8.92 9.23 -35.73
CA ASP A 288 -7.84 8.24 -35.76
C ASP A 288 -8.31 6.81 -35.40
N GLN A 289 -9.55 6.43 -35.73
CA GLN A 289 -9.99 5.05 -35.51
C GLN A 289 -9.34 4.09 -36.52
N PRO A 290 -8.80 2.94 -36.06
CA PRO A 290 -8.29 1.91 -36.97
C PRO A 290 -9.43 1.40 -37.86
N GLN A 291 -9.26 1.55 -39.18
CA GLN A 291 -10.18 1.00 -40.17
C GLN A 291 -9.93 -0.51 -40.28
N PHE A 292 -10.88 -1.32 -39.83
CA PHE A 292 -10.82 -2.77 -40.00
C PHE A 292 -11.39 -3.15 -41.37
N THR A 293 -10.60 -3.84 -42.18
CA THR A 293 -11.05 -4.50 -43.41
C THR A 293 -12.10 -5.57 -43.08
N SER A 294 -13.07 -5.79 -43.97
CA SER A 294 -14.12 -6.81 -43.79
C SER A 294 -13.57 -8.21 -43.45
N GLY A 295 -12.39 -8.57 -43.96
CA GLY A 295 -11.70 -9.82 -43.61
C GLY A 295 -11.33 -9.93 -42.13
N ARG A 296 -10.79 -8.88 -41.50
CA ARG A 296 -10.43 -8.89 -40.06
C ARG A 296 -11.65 -8.98 -39.15
N VAL A 297 -12.79 -8.46 -39.59
CA VAL A 297 -14.05 -8.58 -38.85
C VAL A 297 -14.54 -10.02 -38.85
N ILE A 298 -14.41 -10.72 -39.98
CA ILE A 298 -14.73 -12.14 -40.10
C ILE A 298 -13.78 -12.97 -39.23
N GLU A 299 -12.47 -12.72 -39.29
CA GLU A 299 -11.48 -13.38 -38.43
C GLU A 299 -11.82 -13.20 -36.94
N MET A 300 -12.12 -11.97 -36.52
CA MET A 300 -12.49 -11.68 -35.12
C MET A 300 -13.79 -12.40 -34.70
N ALA A 301 -14.78 -12.51 -35.60
CA ALA A 301 -15.99 -13.27 -35.34
C ALA A 301 -15.71 -14.78 -35.22
N CYS A 302 -14.84 -15.34 -36.07
CA CYS A 302 -14.40 -16.73 -35.98
C CYS A 302 -13.67 -17.01 -34.66
N TYR A 303 -12.74 -16.13 -34.25
CA TYR A 303 -12.05 -16.26 -32.96
C TYR A 303 -13.01 -16.15 -31.78
N ALA A 304 -13.98 -15.23 -31.82
CA ALA A 304 -14.97 -15.10 -30.76
C ALA A 304 -15.86 -16.34 -30.62
N LEU A 305 -16.24 -16.96 -31.74
CA LEU A 305 -17.00 -18.22 -31.74
C LEU A 305 -16.16 -19.39 -31.20
N LEU A 306 -14.89 -19.50 -31.60
CA LEU A 306 -13.96 -20.52 -31.11
C LEU A 306 -13.70 -20.36 -29.60
N ALA A 307 -13.43 -19.14 -29.14
CA ALA A 307 -13.23 -18.84 -27.72
C ALA A 307 -14.50 -19.10 -26.89
N GLY A 308 -15.68 -18.76 -27.42
CA GLY A 308 -16.96 -19.09 -26.81
C GLY A 308 -17.22 -20.60 -26.74
N ALA A 309 -16.88 -21.35 -27.78
CA ALA A 309 -16.97 -22.81 -27.79
C ALA A 309 -16.05 -23.45 -26.76
N LEU A 310 -14.78 -23.02 -26.71
CA LEU A 310 -13.80 -23.47 -25.74
C LEU A 310 -14.25 -23.13 -24.31
N GLY A 311 -14.77 -21.93 -24.10
CA GLY A 311 -15.36 -21.50 -22.83
C GLY A 311 -16.52 -22.41 -22.40
N GLY A 312 -17.38 -22.80 -23.34
CA GLY A 312 -18.45 -23.78 -23.10
C GLY A 312 -17.93 -25.15 -22.66
N LEU A 313 -16.88 -25.66 -23.31
CA LEU A 313 -16.23 -26.93 -22.93
C LEU A 313 -15.59 -26.85 -21.54
N LEU A 314 -14.93 -25.73 -21.22
CA LEU A 314 -14.38 -25.50 -19.89
C LEU A 314 -15.49 -25.44 -18.82
N LEU A 315 -16.64 -24.85 -19.12
CA LEU A 315 -17.81 -24.87 -18.24
C LEU A 315 -18.39 -26.28 -18.06
N ALA A 316 -18.37 -27.13 -19.10
CA ALA A 316 -18.75 -28.54 -18.99
C ALA A 316 -17.82 -29.30 -18.04
N ALA A 317 -16.49 -29.15 -18.21
CA ALA A 317 -15.51 -29.73 -17.29
C ALA A 317 -15.66 -29.19 -15.85
N PHE A 318 -16.03 -27.91 -15.71
CA PHE A 318 -16.32 -27.31 -14.41
C PHE A 318 -17.55 -27.94 -13.74
N ALA A 319 -18.58 -28.30 -14.52
CA ALA A 319 -19.76 -28.99 -14.00
C ALA A 319 -19.42 -30.33 -13.33
N GLU A 320 -18.56 -31.12 -13.98
CA GLU A 320 -18.09 -32.41 -13.45
C GLU A 320 -17.32 -32.22 -12.13
N VAL A 321 -16.45 -31.21 -12.07
CA VAL A 321 -15.71 -30.87 -10.84
C VAL A 321 -16.65 -30.40 -9.73
N ALA A 322 -17.66 -29.59 -10.05
CA ALA A 322 -18.64 -29.11 -9.08
C ALA A 322 -19.48 -30.26 -8.49
N GLU A 323 -19.86 -31.22 -9.32
CA GLU A 323 -20.56 -32.43 -8.88
C GLU A 323 -19.66 -33.32 -8.00
N TRP A 324 -18.38 -33.49 -8.35
CA TRP A 324 -17.42 -34.19 -7.50
C TRP A 324 -17.26 -33.50 -6.13
N ILE A 325 -17.15 -32.17 -6.08
CA ILE A 325 -17.07 -31.40 -4.82
C ILE A 325 -18.32 -31.65 -3.95
N ARG A 326 -19.51 -31.70 -4.56
CA ARG A 326 -20.77 -32.00 -3.87
C ARG A 326 -20.80 -33.41 -3.28
N GLN A 327 -20.22 -34.38 -3.97
CA GLN A 327 -20.13 -35.76 -3.50
C GLN A 327 -19.15 -35.91 -2.33
N VAL A 328 -18.02 -35.19 -2.36
CA VAL A 328 -16.98 -35.22 -1.32
C VAL A 328 -17.39 -34.49 -0.03
N GLY A 329 -18.19 -33.42 -0.12
CA GLY A 329 -18.62 -32.64 1.04
C GLY A 329 -20.11 -32.32 1.04
N LYS A 330 -20.90 -33.02 1.87
CA LYS A 330 -22.31 -32.71 2.07
C LYS A 330 -22.49 -31.55 3.07
N GLY A 331 -23.37 -30.60 2.74
CA GLY A 331 -23.73 -29.49 3.63
C GLY A 331 -22.81 -28.27 3.54
N TYR A 332 -22.42 -27.72 4.69
CA TYR A 332 -21.70 -26.42 4.79
C TYR A 332 -20.21 -26.51 4.41
N SER A 333 -19.62 -27.71 4.44
CA SER A 333 -18.23 -27.94 4.02
C SER A 333 -18.07 -27.88 2.50
N GLY A 334 -18.99 -28.50 1.75
CA GLY A 334 -19.00 -28.47 0.28
C GLY A 334 -19.30 -27.09 -0.28
N SER A 335 -20.20 -26.32 0.34
CA SER A 335 -20.51 -24.95 -0.09
C SER A 335 -19.33 -23.99 0.05
N TRP A 336 -18.47 -24.22 1.04
CA TRP A 336 -17.21 -23.49 1.22
C TRP A 336 -16.17 -23.83 0.16
N ILE A 337 -15.99 -25.12 -0.14
CA ILE A 337 -15.06 -25.57 -1.18
C ILE A 337 -15.50 -25.03 -2.54
N ALA A 338 -16.80 -25.07 -2.84
CA ALA A 338 -17.35 -24.47 -4.05
C ALA A 338 -17.13 -22.94 -4.11
N SER A 339 -17.39 -22.24 -3.01
CA SER A 339 -17.26 -20.77 -2.99
C SER A 339 -15.81 -20.27 -3.05
N ALA A 340 -14.85 -21.03 -2.55
CA ALA A 340 -13.44 -20.61 -2.54
C ALA A 340 -12.66 -21.20 -3.73
N LEU A 341 -12.58 -22.53 -3.82
CA LEU A 341 -11.76 -23.22 -4.81
C LEU A 341 -12.38 -23.13 -6.21
N ALA A 342 -13.69 -23.33 -6.32
CA ALA A 342 -14.35 -23.33 -7.62
C ALA A 342 -14.45 -21.90 -8.20
N THR A 343 -14.59 -20.86 -7.35
CA THR A 343 -14.44 -19.46 -7.78
C THR A 343 -13.06 -19.17 -8.35
N ALA A 344 -11.98 -19.62 -7.69
CA ALA A 344 -10.62 -19.42 -8.17
C ALA A 344 -10.36 -20.16 -9.50
N LEU A 345 -10.91 -21.36 -9.64
CA LEU A 345 -10.84 -22.14 -10.88
C LEU A 345 -11.61 -21.45 -12.02
N LEU A 346 -12.81 -20.93 -11.76
CA LEU A 346 -13.61 -20.23 -12.76
C LEU A 346 -12.96 -18.91 -13.21
N LEU A 347 -12.28 -18.20 -12.31
CA LEU A 347 -11.47 -17.03 -12.67
C LEU A 347 -10.30 -17.39 -13.59
N LYS A 348 -9.66 -18.55 -13.38
CA LYS A 348 -8.64 -19.05 -14.32
C LYS A 348 -9.27 -19.35 -15.69
N PHE A 349 -10.46 -19.93 -15.74
CA PHE A 349 -11.15 -20.19 -17.01
C PHE A 349 -11.50 -18.89 -17.75
N TYR A 350 -11.95 -17.86 -17.03
CA TYR A 350 -12.16 -16.53 -17.61
C TYR A 350 -10.87 -15.95 -18.17
N SER A 351 -9.73 -16.12 -17.49
CA SER A 351 -8.45 -15.62 -17.99
C SER A 351 -8.00 -16.33 -19.28
N LEU A 352 -8.26 -17.63 -19.41
CA LEU A 352 -7.88 -18.43 -20.57
C LEU A 352 -8.70 -18.07 -21.82
N THR A 353 -9.97 -17.69 -21.65
CA THR A 353 -10.84 -17.33 -22.77
C THR A 353 -10.68 -15.88 -23.22
N VAL A 354 -10.23 -14.98 -22.33
CA VAL A 354 -10.04 -13.54 -22.62
C VAL A 354 -8.64 -13.20 -23.18
N VAL A 355 -7.64 -14.04 -22.93
CA VAL A 355 -6.24 -13.81 -23.35
C VAL A 355 -5.87 -14.47 -24.69
N GLY A 356 -6.78 -15.27 -25.25
CA GLY A 356 -6.59 -16.01 -26.52
C GLY A 356 -6.76 -15.16 -27.78
#